data_AF-A0A9Q0X2S9-F1
#
_entry.id   AF-A0A9Q0X2S9-F1
#
_cell.length_a   1.000
_cell.length_b   1.000
_cell.length_c   1.000
_cell.angle_alpha   90.00
_cell.angle_beta   90.00
_cell.angle_gamma   90.00
#
_symmetry.space_group_name_H-M   'P 1'
#
loop_
_entity.id
_entity.type
_entity.pdbx_description
1 polymer ?
#
loop_
_entity_poly.entity_id
_entity_poly.type
_entity_poly.pdbx_seq_one_letter_code
_entity_poly.pdbx_strand_id
1 'polypeptide(L)'
;MPAFSKLYLFAYNSLQAFGWAVSLFAILINFFSTHSLDGAYASAGDLICLLQTVSFLEVIHGALGIVPSGVLFPFMQWGGRTHFVLAIVRQIVEVQELPSVFITFVAWSIAEVIRYSHYALNCIGSCPSLITYLRYTVFIVLYPIGLAPGESECMISHLSLL
;
A
#
# COMPACT_ATOMS: atom_id res chain seq x y z
N MET A 1 23.22 10.55 7.67
CA MET A 1 23.12 9.17 7.14
C MET A 1 24.34 8.85 6.29
N PRO A 2 25.01 7.71 6.54
CA PRO A 2 26.07 7.19 5.67
C PRO A 2 25.59 6.99 4.23
N ALA A 3 26.50 7.10 3.25
CA ALA A 3 26.16 6.92 1.83
C ALA A 3 25.55 5.55 1.53
N PHE A 4 26.04 4.49 2.18
CA PHE A 4 25.51 3.14 2.06
C PHE A 4 24.04 3.02 2.49
N SER A 5 23.67 3.64 3.62
CA SER A 5 22.28 3.66 4.10
C SER A 5 21.35 4.40 3.14
N LYS A 6 21.83 5.49 2.52
CA LYS A 6 21.05 6.23 1.51
C LYS A 6 20.82 5.38 0.25
N LEU A 7 21.84 4.68 -0.24
CA LEU A 7 21.73 3.81 -1.40
C LEU A 7 20.78 2.64 -1.14
N TYR A 8 20.91 1.99 0.02
CA TYR A 8 20.01 0.93 0.45
C TYR A 8 18.56 1.40 0.52
N LEU A 9 18.29 2.54 1.19
CA LEU A 9 16.94 3.10 1.28
C LEU A 9 16.41 3.51 -0.09
N PHE A 10 17.24 4.09 -0.95
CA PHE A 10 16.85 4.41 -2.32
C PHE A 10 16.40 3.16 -3.08
N ALA A 11 17.19 2.08 -3.05
CA ALA A 11 16.86 0.82 -3.71
C ALA A 11 15.57 0.19 -3.13
N TYR A 12 15.46 0.12 -1.80
CA TYR A 12 14.29 -0.39 -1.10
C TYR A 12 13.01 0.36 -1.52
N ASN A 13 13.02 1.69 -1.41
CA ASN A 13 11.87 2.52 -1.75
C ASN A 13 11.53 2.44 -3.24
N SER A 14 12.53 2.37 -4.13
CA SER A 14 12.28 2.22 -5.57
C SER A 14 11.66 0.88 -5.92
N LEU A 15 12.12 -0.22 -5.30
CA LEU A 15 11.55 -1.56 -5.50
C LEU A 15 10.12 -1.64 -4.97
N GLN A 16 9.84 -1.06 -3.80
CA GLN A 16 8.49 -0.96 -3.27
C GLN A 16 7.58 -0.14 -4.20
N ALA A 17 8.01 1.05 -4.64
CA ALA A 17 7.24 1.87 -5.58
C ALA A 17 6.92 1.10 -6.88
N PHE A 18 7.90 0.36 -7.39
CA PHE A 18 7.71 -0.48 -8.57
C PHE A 18 6.70 -1.62 -8.33
N GLY A 19 6.81 -2.35 -7.21
CA GLY A 19 5.88 -3.42 -6.88
C GLY A 19 4.43 -2.94 -6.74
N TRP A 20 4.22 -1.79 -6.09
CA TRP A 20 2.89 -1.18 -5.98
C TRP A 20 2.37 -0.66 -7.32
N ALA A 21 3.24 -0.16 -8.20
CA ALA A 21 2.86 0.23 -9.55
C ALA A 21 2.43 -1.00 -10.38
N VAL A 22 3.18 -2.10 -10.31
CA VAL A 22 2.82 -3.36 -10.96
C VAL A 22 1.47 -3.88 -10.47
N SER A 23 1.23 -3.82 -9.15
CA SER A 23 -0.06 -4.21 -8.56
C SER A 23 -1.21 -3.36 -9.12
N LEU A 24 -1.03 -2.04 -9.17
CA LEU A 24 -2.02 -1.11 -9.75
C LEU A 24 -2.31 -1.43 -11.21
N PHE A 25 -1.26 -1.62 -12.02
CA PHE A 25 -1.43 -1.93 -13.44
C PHE A 25 -2.13 -3.27 -13.65
N ALA A 26 -1.80 -4.31 -12.86
CA ALA A 26 -2.47 -5.60 -12.94
C ALA A 26 -3.98 -5.50 -12.67
N ILE A 27 -4.36 -4.75 -11.63
CA ILE A 27 -5.77 -4.51 -11.28
C ILE A 27 -6.50 -3.77 -12.39
N LEU A 28 -5.89 -2.70 -12.93
CA LEU A 28 -6.50 -1.91 -13.99
C LEU A 28 -6.63 -2.71 -15.30
N ILE A 29 -5.62 -3.48 -15.68
CA ILE A 29 -5.67 -4.36 -16.87
C ILE A 29 -6.80 -5.38 -16.73
N ASN A 30 -6.94 -6.00 -15.56
CA ASN A 30 -8.02 -6.94 -15.30
C ASN A 30 -9.39 -6.26 -15.41
N PHE A 31 -9.55 -5.07 -14.84
CA PHE A 31 -10.80 -4.29 -14.93
C PHE A 31 -11.14 -3.92 -16.36
N PHE A 32 -10.19 -3.41 -17.15
CA PHE A 32 -10.44 -3.05 -18.55
C PHE A 32 -10.70 -4.26 -19.45
N SER A 33 -10.19 -5.44 -19.09
CA SER A 33 -10.37 -6.67 -19.89
C SER A 33 -11.70 -7.37 -19.58
N THR A 34 -12.13 -7.37 -18.32
CA THR A 34 -13.32 -8.11 -17.86
C THR A 34 -14.54 -7.22 -17.66
N HIS A 35 -14.36 -5.89 -17.56
CA HIS A 35 -15.37 -4.93 -17.11
C HIS A 35 -15.99 -5.27 -15.76
N SER A 36 -15.34 -6.11 -14.95
CA SER A 36 -15.76 -6.50 -13.60
C SER A 36 -14.75 -6.04 -12.54
N LEU A 37 -15.25 -5.81 -11.32
CA LEU A 37 -14.46 -5.44 -10.14
C LEU A 37 -13.98 -6.67 -9.35
N ASP A 38 -14.57 -7.83 -9.57
CA ASP A 38 -14.48 -8.99 -8.68
C ASP A 38 -13.08 -9.66 -8.75
N GLY A 39 -12.38 -9.53 -9.89
CA GLY A 39 -11.04 -10.10 -10.08
C GLY A 39 -9.87 -9.27 -9.52
N ALA A 40 -10.12 -8.23 -8.72
CA ALA A 40 -9.07 -7.37 -8.19
C ALA A 40 -8.05 -8.15 -7.34
N TYR A 41 -8.55 -8.99 -6.42
CA TYR A 41 -7.70 -9.81 -5.57
C TYR A 41 -6.93 -10.87 -6.36
N ALA A 42 -7.59 -11.56 -7.29
CA ALA A 42 -6.94 -12.56 -8.14
C ALA A 42 -5.78 -11.96 -8.98
N SER A 43 -5.90 -10.69 -9.38
CA SER A 43 -4.89 -10.02 -10.22
C SER A 43 -3.63 -9.58 -9.46
N ALA A 44 -3.76 -9.12 -8.21
CA ALA A 44 -2.66 -8.48 -7.49
C ALA A 44 -2.58 -8.80 -5.98
N GLY A 45 -3.49 -9.59 -5.43
CA GLY A 45 -3.62 -9.85 -4.00
C GLY A 45 -2.38 -10.47 -3.38
N ASP A 46 -1.79 -11.48 -4.02
CA ASP A 46 -0.56 -12.13 -3.53
C ASP A 46 0.63 -11.16 -3.53
N LEU A 47 0.75 -10.33 -4.58
CA LEU A 47 1.79 -9.32 -4.67
C LEU A 47 1.61 -8.25 -3.58
N ILE A 48 0.39 -7.76 -3.37
CA ILE A 48 0.07 -6.81 -2.30
C ILE A 48 0.37 -7.41 -0.92
N CYS A 49 0.05 -8.69 -0.69
CA CYS A 49 0.41 -9.40 0.56
C CYS A 49 1.92 -9.41 0.78
N LEU A 50 2.70 -9.70 -0.27
CA LEU A 50 4.15 -9.70 -0.22
C LEU A 50 4.68 -8.29 0.08
N LEU A 51 4.19 -7.26 -0.61
CA LEU A 51 4.61 -5.88 -0.41
C LEU A 51 4.31 -5.39 1.01
N GLN A 52 3.15 -5.75 1.57
CA GLN A 52 2.82 -5.46 2.97
C GLN A 52 3.75 -6.16 3.94
N THR A 53 4.08 -7.44 3.70
CA THR A 53 5.03 -8.19 4.54
C THR A 53 6.41 -7.54 4.51
N VAL A 54 6.90 -7.17 3.32
CA VAL A 54 8.18 -6.47 3.14
C VAL A 54 8.17 -5.09 3.79
N SER A 55 7.01 -4.42 3.85
CA SER A 55 6.86 -3.10 4.48
C SER A 55 7.13 -3.12 5.99
N PHE A 56 7.12 -4.30 6.64
CA PHE A 56 7.56 -4.43 8.03
C PHE A 56 9.03 -4.01 8.24
N LEU A 57 9.86 -4.06 7.18
CA LEU A 57 11.23 -3.54 7.23
C LEU A 57 11.29 -2.07 7.64
N GLU A 58 10.25 -1.26 7.41
CA GLU A 58 10.22 0.14 7.85
C GLU A 58 10.19 0.26 9.38
N VAL A 59 9.51 -0.66 10.06
CA VAL A 59 9.51 -0.77 11.52
C VAL A 59 10.93 -1.05 12.00
N ILE A 60 11.63 -1.96 11.31
CA ILE A 60 13.02 -2.33 11.61
C ILE A 60 13.96 -1.15 11.32
N HIS A 61 13.77 -0.41 10.22
CA HIS A 61 14.57 0.78 9.91
C HIS A 61 14.45 1.85 10.99
N GLY A 62 13.25 2.05 11.52
CA GLY A 62 13.00 2.92 12.67
C GLY A 62 13.66 2.40 13.95
N ALA A 63 13.65 1.09 14.19
CA ALA A 63 14.19 0.47 15.40
C ALA A 63 15.72 0.52 15.44
N LEU A 64 16.35 0.34 14.28
CA LEU A 64 17.79 0.46 14.09
C LEU A 64 18.27 1.92 14.03
N GLY A 65 17.37 2.90 14.09
CA GLY A 65 17.71 4.32 13.98
C GLY A 65 18.25 4.70 12.59
N ILE A 66 18.02 3.87 11.58
CA ILE A 66 18.41 4.17 10.19
C ILE A 66 17.61 5.39 9.73
N VAL A 67 16.32 5.46 10.09
CA VAL A 67 15.40 6.56 9.75
C VAL A 67 14.99 7.30 11.02
N PRO A 68 15.00 8.66 11.04
CA PRO A 68 14.74 9.44 12.25
C PRO A 68 13.28 9.44 12.72
N SER A 69 12.36 8.85 11.96
CA SER A 69 10.92 8.81 12.27
C SER A 69 10.53 7.88 13.42
N GLY A 70 11.47 7.07 13.92
CA GLY A 70 11.23 6.09 14.97
C GLY A 70 10.36 4.91 14.51
N VAL A 71 9.93 4.08 15.47
CA VAL A 71 9.27 2.77 15.23
C VAL A 71 7.75 2.86 15.23
N LEU A 72 7.18 3.73 16.06
CA LEU A 72 5.75 3.71 16.39
C LEU A 72 4.86 3.95 15.16
N PHE A 73 5.15 4.99 14.37
CA PHE A 73 4.32 5.34 13.22
C PHE A 73 4.35 4.28 12.10
N PRO A 74 5.52 3.78 11.65
CA PRO A 74 5.57 2.67 10.70
C PRO A 74 4.85 1.42 11.21
N PHE A 75 4.97 1.12 12.51
CA PHE A 75 4.30 -0.04 13.11
C PHE A 75 2.78 0.08 13.08
N MET A 76 2.24 1.24 13.47
CA MET A 76 0.78 1.47 13.42
C MET A 76 0.25 1.42 11.98
N GLN A 77 0.97 2.03 11.04
CA GLN A 77 0.59 2.06 9.62
C GLN A 77 0.62 0.64 9.02
N TRP A 78 1.67 -0.12 9.30
CA TRP A 78 1.80 -1.51 8.86
C TRP A 78 0.75 -2.41 9.52
N GLY A 79 0.55 -2.29 10.83
CA GLY A 79 -0.36 -3.12 11.60
C GLY A 79 -1.81 -3.01 11.13
N GLY A 80 -2.30 -1.77 10.91
CA GLY A 80 -3.67 -1.55 10.43
C GLY A 80 -3.93 -2.20 9.06
N ARG A 81 -3.00 -2.02 8.11
CA ARG A 81 -3.16 -2.53 6.74
C ARG A 81 -2.89 -4.02 6.60
N THR A 82 -1.90 -4.53 7.31
CA THR A 82 -1.54 -5.95 7.26
C THR A 82 -2.61 -6.81 7.90
N HIS A 83 -3.24 -6.33 8.98
CA HIS A 83 -4.38 -7.00 9.58
C HIS A 83 -5.54 -7.11 8.58
N PHE A 84 -5.89 -6.00 7.91
CA PHE A 84 -6.93 -5.98 6.90
C PHE A 84 -6.68 -6.99 5.76
N VAL A 85 -5.52 -6.97 5.12
CA VAL A 85 -5.26 -7.86 3.96
C VAL A 85 -5.00 -9.32 4.35
N LEU A 86 -4.16 -9.58 5.34
CA LEU A 86 -3.75 -10.96 5.65
C LEU A 86 -4.74 -11.69 6.54
N ALA A 87 -5.40 -11.00 7.47
CA ALA A 87 -6.32 -11.64 8.41
C ALA A 87 -7.76 -11.68 7.89
N ILE A 88 -8.20 -10.68 7.11
CA ILE A 88 -9.59 -10.57 6.62
C ILE A 88 -9.68 -11.02 5.16
N VAL A 89 -9.12 -10.24 4.24
CA VAL A 89 -9.33 -10.44 2.79
C VAL A 89 -8.76 -11.79 2.31
N ARG A 90 -7.58 -12.18 2.77
CA ARG A 90 -6.93 -13.44 2.33
C ARG A 90 -7.66 -14.71 2.79
N GLN A 91 -8.43 -14.66 3.88
CA GLN A 91 -9.02 -15.85 4.48
C GLN A 91 -10.37 -16.24 3.86
N ILE A 92 -11.06 -15.29 3.19
CA ILE A 92 -12.45 -15.46 2.77
C ILE A 92 -12.58 -15.12 1.28
N VAL A 93 -12.91 -16.11 0.46
CA VAL A 93 -13.03 -15.94 -1.00
C VAL A 93 -14.20 -15.02 -1.35
N GLU A 94 -15.30 -15.11 -0.61
CA GLU A 94 -16.49 -14.26 -0.79
C GLU A 94 -16.18 -12.78 -0.59
N VAL A 95 -15.20 -12.47 0.28
CA VAL A 95 -14.75 -11.09 0.54
C VAL A 95 -13.81 -10.61 -0.56
N GLN A 96 -13.05 -11.50 -1.20
CA GLN A 96 -12.10 -11.17 -2.27
C GLN A 96 -12.78 -10.63 -3.53
N GLU A 97 -13.98 -11.13 -3.81
CA GLU A 97 -14.81 -10.73 -4.95
C GLU A 97 -15.59 -9.43 -4.71
N LEU A 98 -15.51 -8.83 -3.50
CA LEU A 98 -16.24 -7.60 -3.22
C LEU A 98 -15.66 -6.40 -3.98
N PRO A 99 -16.52 -5.52 -4.53
CA PRO A 99 -16.09 -4.23 -5.10
C PRO A 99 -15.26 -3.37 -4.15
N SER A 100 -15.48 -3.52 -2.84
CA SER A 100 -14.70 -2.86 -1.79
C SER A 100 -13.21 -3.22 -1.85
N VAL A 101 -12.85 -4.46 -2.21
CA VAL A 101 -11.45 -4.88 -2.37
C VAL A 101 -10.79 -4.17 -3.54
N PHE A 102 -11.50 -4.03 -4.66
CA PHE A 102 -11.01 -3.24 -5.81
C PHE A 102 -10.72 -1.80 -5.41
N ILE A 103 -11.68 -1.13 -4.75
CA ILE A 103 -11.53 0.27 -4.33
C ILE A 103 -10.33 0.41 -3.38
N THR A 104 -10.22 -0.47 -2.38
CA THR A 104 -9.13 -0.44 -1.41
C THR A 104 -7.78 -0.68 -2.08
N PHE A 105 -7.67 -1.70 -2.94
CA PHE A 105 -6.39 -2.05 -3.58
C PHE A 105 -5.91 -0.98 -4.55
N VAL A 106 -6.81 -0.36 -5.31
CA VAL A 106 -6.46 0.77 -6.18
C VAL A 106 -6.03 1.98 -5.34
N ALA A 107 -6.80 2.36 -4.33
CA ALA A 107 -6.48 3.49 -3.46
C ALA A 107 -5.14 3.29 -2.74
N TRP A 108 -4.91 2.10 -2.19
CA TRP A 108 -3.64 1.76 -1.54
C TRP A 108 -2.47 1.79 -2.52
N SER A 109 -2.63 1.19 -3.70
CA SER A 109 -1.53 1.15 -4.67
C SER A 109 -1.12 2.54 -5.13
N ILE A 110 -2.08 3.43 -5.40
CA ILE A 110 -1.78 4.84 -5.74
C ILE A 110 -1.06 5.54 -4.58
N ALA A 111 -1.58 5.41 -3.36
CA ALA A 111 -0.99 6.03 -2.18
C ALA A 111 0.46 5.57 -1.95
N GLU A 112 0.71 4.27 -2.10
CA GLU A 112 2.03 3.67 -1.87
C GLU A 112 3.02 4.01 -2.97
N VAL A 113 2.62 4.02 -4.24
CA VAL A 113 3.48 4.48 -5.35
C VAL A 113 3.97 5.91 -5.08
N ILE A 114 3.08 6.81 -4.68
CA ILE A 114 3.45 8.21 -4.37
C ILE A 114 4.38 8.26 -3.15
N ARG A 115 4.06 7.53 -2.07
CA ARG A 115 4.83 7.53 -0.82
C ARG A 115 6.25 7.03 -1.02
N TYR A 116 6.40 5.87 -1.64
CA TYR A 116 7.69 5.25 -1.88
C TYR A 116 8.52 6.01 -2.91
N SER A 117 7.90 6.56 -3.96
CA SER A 117 8.60 7.45 -4.91
C SER A 117 9.13 8.71 -4.22
N HIS A 118 8.34 9.32 -3.34
CA HIS A 118 8.77 10.44 -2.53
C HIS A 118 9.96 10.07 -1.63
N TYR A 119 9.92 8.92 -0.96
CA TYR A 119 11.02 8.46 -0.11
C TYR A 119 12.30 8.16 -0.89
N ALA A 120 12.19 7.52 -2.05
CA ALA A 120 13.33 7.26 -2.93
C ALA A 120 14.00 8.58 -3.37
N LEU A 121 13.23 9.52 -3.92
CA LEU A 121 13.77 10.79 -4.41
C LEU A 121 14.32 11.69 -3.29
N ASN A 122 13.74 11.60 -2.09
CA ASN A 122 14.26 12.30 -0.92
C ASN A 122 15.61 11.74 -0.46
N CYS A 123 15.91 10.45 -0.69
CA CYS A 123 17.23 9.88 -0.38
C CYS A 123 18.34 10.48 -1.25
N ILE A 124 18.01 10.88 -2.49
CA ILE A 124 18.93 11.53 -3.45
C ILE A 124 19.00 13.05 -3.20
N GLY A 125 18.06 13.63 -2.43
CA GLY A 125 17.98 15.07 -2.18
C GLY A 125 17.37 15.84 -3.34
N SER A 126 16.67 15.16 -4.26
CA SER A 126 16.03 15.77 -5.44
C SER A 126 14.57 15.33 -5.53
N CYS A 127 13.77 15.67 -4.52
CA CYS A 127 12.33 15.43 -4.56
C CYS A 127 11.61 16.57 -5.31
N PRO A 128 10.95 16.29 -6.46
CA PRO A 128 10.15 17.29 -7.15
C PRO A 128 8.99 17.78 -6.27
N SER A 129 8.71 19.08 -6.31
CA SER A 129 7.61 19.69 -5.57
C SER A 129 6.24 19.08 -5.92
N LEU A 130 6.07 18.60 -7.16
CA LEU A 130 4.87 17.91 -7.61
C LEU A 130 4.59 16.63 -6.81
N ILE A 131 5.60 15.79 -6.57
CA ILE A 131 5.41 14.52 -5.85
C ILE A 131 5.10 14.79 -4.37
N THR A 132 5.75 15.80 -3.79
CA THR A 132 5.43 16.27 -2.43
C THR A 132 4.01 16.82 -2.36
N TYR A 133 3.57 17.60 -3.35
CA TYR A 133 2.19 18.10 -3.43
C TYR A 133 1.18 16.95 -3.53
N LEU A 134 1.39 16.01 -4.46
CA LEU A 134 0.53 14.84 -4.63
C LEU A 134 0.42 14.03 -3.34
N ARG A 135 1.53 13.83 -2.63
CA ARG A 135 1.53 13.14 -1.33
C ARG A 135 0.57 13.77 -0.33
N TYR A 136 0.51 15.10 -0.25
CA TYR A 136 -0.34 15.77 0.74
C TYR A 136 -1.77 15.97 0.24
N THR A 137 -1.99 16.18 -1.05
CA THR A 137 -3.32 16.47 -1.61
C THR A 137 -4.11 15.22 -1.96
N VAL A 138 -3.48 14.24 -2.63
CA VAL A 138 -4.15 13.01 -3.05
C VAL A 138 -4.53 12.16 -1.85
N PHE A 139 -3.70 12.17 -0.80
CA PHE A 139 -3.97 11.43 0.43
C PHE A 139 -5.25 11.88 1.13
N ILE A 140 -5.60 13.17 1.08
CA ILE A 140 -6.84 13.70 1.69
C ILE A 140 -8.08 13.07 1.05
N VAL A 141 -8.02 12.79 -0.25
CA VAL A 141 -9.13 12.18 -1.00
C VAL A 141 -9.10 10.65 -0.89
N LEU A 142 -7.91 10.04 -0.97
CA LEU A 142 -7.78 8.59 -0.92
C LEU A 142 -8.07 7.99 0.46
N TYR A 143 -7.80 8.73 1.55
CA TYR A 143 -8.05 8.21 2.90
C TYR A 143 -9.53 7.91 3.18
N PRO A 144 -10.49 8.82 2.95
CA PRO A 144 -11.90 8.51 3.14
C PRO A 144 -12.42 7.46 2.13
N ILE A 145 -11.88 7.41 0.92
CA ILE A 145 -12.29 6.44 -0.11
C ILE A 145 -11.78 5.02 0.22
N GLY A 146 -10.56 4.88 0.72
CA GLY A 146 -10.03 3.58 1.12
C GLY A 146 -10.67 3.06 2.40
N LEU A 147 -10.92 3.95 3.37
CA LEU A 147 -11.40 3.56 4.69
C LEU A 147 -12.92 3.30 4.71
N ALA A 148 -13.74 4.21 4.17
CA ALA A 148 -15.19 4.19 4.40
C ALA A 148 -15.95 3.16 3.52
N PRO A 149 -15.85 3.14 2.19
CA PRO A 149 -16.47 2.10 1.38
C PRO A 149 -15.59 0.83 1.26
N GLY A 150 -14.28 0.95 1.48
CA GLY A 150 -13.34 -0.17 1.33
C GLY A 150 -13.27 -1.05 2.57
N GLU A 151 -12.55 -0.56 3.59
CA GLU A 151 -12.24 -1.35 4.78
C GLU A 151 -13.47 -1.63 5.66
N SER A 152 -14.34 -0.63 5.90
CA SER A 152 -15.52 -0.84 6.77
C SER A 152 -16.57 -1.77 6.16
N GLU A 153 -16.85 -1.70 4.85
CA GLU A 153 -17.83 -2.61 4.24
C GLU A 153 -17.33 -4.07 4.20
N CYS A 154 -16.03 -4.24 3.92
CA CYS A 154 -15.37 -5.53 3.97
C CYS A 154 -15.40 -6.14 5.39
N MET A 155 -15.15 -5.32 6.42
CA MET A 155 -15.21 -5.76 7.81
C MET A 155 -16.63 -6.07 8.28
N ILE A 156 -17.64 -5.30 7.86
CA ILE A 156 -19.06 -5.58 8.15
C ILE A 156 -19.49 -6.89 7.49
N SER A 157 -19.09 -7.11 6.23
CA SER A 157 -19.40 -8.34 5.49
C SER A 157 -18.76 -9.55 6.15
N HIS A 158 -17.50 -9.44 6.61
CA HIS A 158 -16.85 -10.48 7.40
C HIS A 158 -17.64 -10.84 8.67
N LEU A 159 -18.11 -9.83 9.41
CA LEU A 159 -18.88 -10.05 10.65
C LEU A 159 -20.24 -10.73 10.39
N SER A 160 -20.85 -10.48 9.23
CA SER A 160 -22.14 -11.09 8.85
C SER A 160 -22.03 -12.55 8.40
N LEU A 161 -20.82 -13.03 8.14
CA LEU A 161 -20.53 -14.41 7.73
C LEU A 161 -20.13 -15.33 8.91
N LEU A 162 -20.02 -14.79 10.13
CA LEU A 162 -19.77 -15.50 11.38
C LEU A 162 -21.08 -15.76 12.14
#